data_AF-A0A8S9E0V3-F1
#
_entry.id   AF-A0A8S9E0V3-F1
#
_cell.length_a   1.000
_cell.length_b   1.000
_cell.length_c   1.000
_cell.angle_alpha   90.00
_cell.angle_beta   90.00
_cell.angle_gamma   90.00
#
_symmetry.space_group_name_H-M   'P 1'
#
loop_
_entity.id
_entity.type
_entity.pdbx_description
1 polymer ?
#
loop_
_entity_poly.entity_id
_entity_poly.type
_entity_poly.pdbx_seq_one_letter_code
_entity_poly.pdbx_strand_id
1 'polypeptide(L)'
;MSSDHHETPIGEMTLFDRVELYSQYGARVAKHVVVNVASGVRSAFRFNGSLREGLFLEKGIKYTRSGFYSKAIPILEKVLKDIPDDPEILVHLGLCYTKVGQSDHGLDLLKKAHETSSGSVKTAMILGITYLDAEDYQNAADYLELAAAKKPEDYKIRYKLGVCHDNLKQHDRAIDWFEQALELRPDIPKLHRALGFSYEIKGKRAKAIEHFQRATALEEQGTGVDPRR
;
A
#
# COMPACT_ATOMS: atom_id res chain seq x y z
N MET A 1 26.25 -28.48 78.37
CA MET A 1 25.09 -29.29 77.96
C MET A 1 23.97 -28.32 77.67
N SER A 2 23.40 -28.15 76.49
CA SER A 2 23.72 -28.59 75.14
C SER A 2 23.03 -27.59 74.22
N SER A 3 23.70 -27.17 73.15
CA SER A 3 23.14 -26.34 72.08
C SER A 3 22.26 -27.22 71.20
N ASP A 4 20.94 -27.06 71.27
CA ASP A 4 20.03 -27.66 70.30
C ASP A 4 20.00 -26.79 69.04
N HIS A 5 20.94 -27.08 68.13
CA HIS A 5 20.80 -26.72 66.73
C HIS A 5 19.73 -27.62 66.11
N HIS A 6 18.50 -27.11 65.97
CA HIS A 6 17.56 -27.65 64.99
C HIS A 6 18.04 -27.27 63.59
N GLU A 7 18.94 -28.08 63.03
CA GLU A 7 19.12 -28.18 61.58
C GLU A 7 17.82 -28.70 60.99
N THR A 8 17.10 -27.87 60.24
CA THR A 8 16.04 -28.33 59.35
C THR A 8 16.68 -29.21 58.27
N PRO A 9 16.23 -30.46 58.10
CA PRO A 9 16.80 -31.32 57.07
C PRO A 9 16.38 -30.75 55.71
N ILE A 10 17.35 -30.48 54.84
CA ILE A 10 17.10 -30.32 53.40
C ILE A 10 16.68 -31.71 52.91
N GLY A 11 15.41 -32.05 53.15
CA GLY A 11 14.79 -33.31 52.80
C GLY A 11 14.79 -33.49 51.29
N GLU A 12 15.05 -34.71 50.86
CA GLU A 12 15.20 -35.14 49.47
C GLU A 12 14.02 -34.69 48.58
N MET A 13 14.16 -33.54 47.91
CA MET A 13 13.23 -33.15 46.84
C MET A 13 13.21 -34.25 45.77
N THR A 14 12.02 -34.70 45.38
CA THR A 14 11.89 -35.66 44.28
C THR A 14 12.35 -35.02 42.97
N LEU A 15 12.69 -35.84 41.97
CA LEU A 15 13.05 -35.33 40.63
C LEU A 15 11.92 -34.47 40.06
N PHE A 16 10.67 -34.82 40.35
CA PHE A 16 9.49 -34.07 39.94
C PHE A 16 9.45 -32.67 40.59
N ASP A 17 9.65 -32.58 41.91
CA ASP A 17 9.69 -31.29 42.63
C ASP A 17 10.82 -30.38 42.14
N ARG A 18 11.96 -30.96 41.75
CA ARG A 18 13.09 -30.21 41.17
C ARG A 18 12.75 -29.66 39.79
N VAL A 19 12.15 -30.46 38.93
CA VAL A 19 11.73 -30.03 37.59
C VAL A 19 10.68 -28.92 37.68
N GLU A 20 9.72 -29.06 38.60
CA GLU A 20 8.70 -28.03 38.82
C GLU A 20 9.30 -26.73 39.36
N LEU A 21 10.19 -26.81 40.36
CA LEU A 21 10.90 -25.65 40.90
C LEU A 21 11.73 -24.93 39.82
N TYR A 22 12.51 -25.67 39.02
CA TYR A 22 13.31 -25.08 37.94
C TYR A 22 12.46 -24.50 36.81
N SER A 23 11.32 -25.12 36.49
CA SER A 23 10.35 -24.58 35.52
C SER A 23 9.75 -23.26 36.00
N GLN A 24 9.31 -23.18 37.26
CA GLN A 24 8.80 -21.95 37.86
C GLN A 24 9.88 -20.85 37.93
N TYR A 25 11.12 -21.23 38.23
CA TYR A 25 12.25 -20.29 38.26
C TYR A 25 12.57 -19.77 36.85
N GLY A 26 12.62 -20.64 35.85
CA GLY A 26 12.80 -20.29 34.45
C GLY A 26 11.70 -19.36 33.94
N ALA A 27 10.44 -19.64 34.26
CA ALA A 27 9.30 -18.78 33.91
C ALA A 27 9.40 -17.40 34.59
N ARG A 28 9.85 -17.34 35.84
CA ARG A 28 10.04 -16.08 36.58
C ARG A 28 11.17 -15.24 35.98
N VAL A 29 12.30 -15.86 35.66
CA VAL A 29 13.43 -15.20 34.99
C VAL A 29 13.01 -14.70 33.61
N ALA A 30 12.35 -15.53 32.81
CA ALA A 30 11.84 -15.14 31.49
C ALA A 30 10.86 -13.95 31.59
N LYS A 31 9.92 -13.99 32.54
CA LYS A 31 9.00 -12.87 32.79
C LYS A 31 9.74 -11.60 33.19
N HIS A 32 10.75 -11.70 34.05
CA HIS A 32 11.53 -10.54 34.49
C HIS A 32 12.37 -9.94 33.35
N VAL A 33 12.99 -10.78 32.52
CA VAL A 33 13.71 -10.35 31.32
C VAL A 33 12.76 -9.67 30.34
N VAL A 34 11.60 -10.27 30.03
CA VAL A 34 10.61 -9.68 29.13
C VAL A 34 10.09 -8.35 29.66
N VAL A 35 9.79 -8.24 30.95
CA VAL A 35 9.33 -7.00 31.58
C VAL A 35 10.41 -5.92 31.53
N ASN A 36 11.68 -6.26 31.81
CA ASN A 36 12.79 -5.33 31.78
C ASN A 36 13.17 -4.90 30.36
N VAL A 37 13.10 -5.80 29.39
CA VAL A 37 13.25 -5.45 27.98
C VAL A 37 12.11 -4.53 27.54
N ALA A 38 10.86 -4.87 27.89
CA ALA A 38 9.70 -4.03 27.56
C ALA A 38 9.71 -2.66 28.27
N SER A 39 10.29 -2.56 29.47
CA SER A 39 10.45 -1.31 30.20
C SER A 39 11.64 -0.49 29.65
N GLY A 40 12.76 -1.14 29.35
CA GLY A 40 13.94 -0.54 28.71
C GLY A 40 13.67 -0.03 27.30
N VAL A 41 12.88 -0.76 26.53
CA VAL A 41 12.37 -0.32 25.23
C VAL A 41 11.41 0.86 25.40
N ARG A 42 10.50 0.83 26.40
CA ARG A 42 9.62 1.96 26.71
C ARG A 42 10.37 3.22 27.17
N SER A 43 11.44 3.07 27.95
CA SER A 43 12.28 4.18 28.37
C SER A 43 13.11 4.69 27.21
N ALA A 44 13.70 3.81 26.39
CA ALA A 44 14.36 4.20 25.14
C ALA A 44 13.43 4.99 24.21
N PHE A 45 12.15 4.59 24.08
CA PHE A 45 11.13 5.33 23.33
C PHE A 45 10.68 6.64 23.98
N ARG A 46 10.86 6.80 25.31
CA ARG A 46 10.60 8.07 26.00
C ARG A 46 11.74 9.07 25.80
N PHE A 47 12.97 8.59 25.63
CA PHE A 47 14.16 9.43 25.49
C PHE A 47 14.59 9.66 24.04
N ASN A 48 14.28 8.72 23.13
CA ASN A 48 14.69 8.77 21.74
C ASN A 48 13.45 8.92 20.86
N GLY A 49 12.99 10.16 20.69
CA GLY A 49 11.85 10.52 19.85
C GLY A 49 11.98 9.91 18.46
N SER A 50 13.12 10.11 17.79
CA SER A 50 13.34 9.66 16.41
C SER A 50 13.06 8.17 16.17
N LEU A 51 13.41 7.31 17.12
CA LEU A 51 13.14 5.88 17.06
C LEU A 51 11.64 5.56 17.22
N ARG A 52 10.96 6.34 18.08
CA ARG A 52 9.52 6.24 18.29
C ARG A 52 8.77 6.67 17.04
N GLU A 53 9.10 7.83 16.47
CA GLU A 53 8.46 8.33 15.25
C GLU A 53 8.63 7.36 14.08
N GLY A 54 9.83 6.80 13.88
CA GLY A 54 10.10 5.77 12.86
C GLY A 54 9.20 4.53 12.99
N LEU A 55 9.00 4.02 14.21
CA LEU A 55 8.11 2.87 14.42
C LEU A 55 6.63 3.20 14.15
N PHE A 56 6.18 4.40 14.54
CA PHE A 56 4.81 4.85 14.24
C PHE A 56 4.62 5.07 12.74
N LEU A 57 5.63 5.60 12.05
CA LEU A 57 5.64 5.72 10.60
C LEU A 57 5.50 4.37 9.91
N GLU A 58 6.36 3.41 10.25
CA GLU A 58 6.29 2.05 9.71
C GLU A 58 4.92 1.39 9.95
N LYS A 59 4.36 1.58 11.15
CA LYS A 59 3.02 1.08 11.49
C LYS A 59 1.93 1.75 10.65
N GLY A 60 1.99 3.06 10.47
CA GLY A 60 1.07 3.84 9.63
C GLY A 60 1.11 3.35 8.18
N ILE A 61 2.32 3.25 7.61
CA ILE A 61 2.57 2.73 6.25
C ILE A 61 2.03 1.30 6.11
N LYS A 62 2.26 0.44 7.09
CA LYS A 62 1.74 -0.94 7.08
C LYS A 62 0.22 -0.95 7.04
N TYR A 63 -0.46 -0.15 7.85
CA TYR A 63 -1.92 -0.05 7.78
C TYR A 63 -2.41 0.50 6.44
N THR A 64 -1.74 1.52 5.87
CA THR A 64 -2.07 2.02 4.53
C THR A 64 -1.96 0.92 3.48
N ARG A 65 -0.86 0.14 3.49
CA ARG A 65 -0.64 -0.98 2.54
C ARG A 65 -1.63 -2.12 2.73
N SER A 66 -2.10 -2.35 3.96
CA SER A 66 -3.14 -3.33 4.28
C SER A 66 -4.57 -2.81 4.03
N GLY A 67 -4.74 -1.58 3.52
CA GLY A 67 -6.05 -1.00 3.25
C GLY A 67 -6.82 -0.51 4.48
N PHE A 68 -6.21 -0.52 5.66
CA PHE A 68 -6.82 -0.02 6.90
C PHE A 68 -6.67 1.50 7.01
N TYR A 69 -7.18 2.24 6.02
CA TYR A 69 -6.93 3.68 5.88
C TYR A 69 -7.39 4.48 7.11
N SER A 70 -8.59 4.24 7.63
CA SER A 70 -9.11 4.94 8.82
C SER A 70 -8.27 4.70 10.09
N LYS A 71 -7.54 3.57 10.18
CA LYS A 71 -6.61 3.29 11.29
C LYS A 71 -5.24 3.92 11.07
N ALA A 72 -4.84 4.10 9.82
CA ALA A 72 -3.56 4.70 9.45
C ALA A 72 -3.54 6.21 9.68
N ILE A 73 -4.64 6.91 9.35
CA ILE A 73 -4.77 8.38 9.46
C ILE A 73 -4.31 8.92 10.82
N PRO A 74 -4.89 8.53 11.97
CA PRO A 74 -4.51 9.13 13.26
C PRO A 74 -3.06 8.83 13.67
N ILE A 75 -2.46 7.75 13.12
CA ILE A 75 -1.05 7.43 13.36
C ILE A 75 -0.18 8.36 12.53
N LEU A 76 -0.47 8.48 11.23
CA LEU A 76 0.30 9.31 10.30
C LEU A 76 0.17 10.80 10.61
N GLU A 77 -1.02 11.30 10.97
CA GLU A 77 -1.22 12.67 11.45
C GLU A 77 -0.35 12.99 12.67
N LYS A 78 -0.22 12.04 13.59
CA LYS A 78 0.62 12.21 14.77
C LYS A 78 2.09 12.32 14.39
N VAL A 79 2.58 11.42 13.53
CA VAL A 79 3.97 11.46 13.08
C VAL A 79 4.24 12.74 12.28
N LEU A 80 3.29 13.21 11.46
CA LEU A 80 3.43 14.45 10.69
C LEU A 80 3.58 15.69 11.59
N LYS A 81 2.96 15.71 12.77
CA LYS A 81 3.13 16.82 13.74
C LYS A 81 4.55 16.88 14.29
N ASP A 82 5.16 15.71 14.49
CA ASP A 82 6.51 15.58 15.05
C ASP A 82 7.58 15.79 13.96
N ILE A 83 7.29 15.35 12.72
CA ILE A 83 8.15 15.48 11.54
C ILE A 83 7.34 16.16 10.42
N PRO A 84 7.25 17.51 10.44
CA PRO A 84 6.51 18.23 9.41
C PRO A 84 7.18 18.06 8.05
N ASP A 85 6.34 18.10 7.01
CA ASP A 85 6.75 18.15 5.60
C ASP A 85 7.51 16.93 5.06
N ASP A 86 7.54 15.83 5.80
CA ASP A 86 8.08 14.56 5.31
C ASP A 86 7.27 14.03 4.11
N PRO A 87 7.89 13.87 2.92
CA PRO A 87 7.16 13.46 1.73
C PRO A 87 6.55 12.06 1.82
N GLU A 88 7.17 11.14 2.55
CA GLU A 88 6.64 9.78 2.70
C GLU A 88 5.37 9.79 3.55
N ILE A 89 5.37 10.53 4.67
CA ILE A 89 4.19 10.73 5.51
C ILE A 89 3.07 11.38 4.70
N LEU A 90 3.37 12.48 4.00
CA LEU A 90 2.39 13.21 3.19
C LEU A 90 1.76 12.32 2.09
N VAL A 91 2.56 11.50 1.40
CA VAL A 91 2.05 10.54 0.40
C VAL A 91 1.12 9.51 1.03
N HIS A 92 1.53 8.89 2.13
CA HIS A 92 0.75 7.84 2.76
C HIS A 92 -0.54 8.38 3.39
N LEU A 93 -0.48 9.57 4.01
CA LEU A 93 -1.62 10.24 4.60
C LEU A 93 -2.60 10.73 3.52
N GLY A 94 -2.10 11.36 2.45
CA GLY A 94 -2.92 11.82 1.33
C GLY A 94 -3.63 10.66 0.60
N LEU A 95 -2.94 9.54 0.41
CA LEU A 95 -3.57 8.29 -0.09
C LEU A 95 -4.67 7.79 0.86
N CYS A 96 -4.43 7.81 2.17
CA CYS A 96 -5.44 7.40 3.14
C CYS A 96 -6.70 8.27 3.08
N TYR A 97 -6.56 9.60 3.03
CA TYR A 97 -7.69 10.53 2.91
C TYR A 97 -8.48 10.32 1.62
N THR A 98 -7.77 10.16 0.49
CA THR A 98 -8.40 9.83 -0.80
C THR A 98 -9.24 8.55 -0.69
N LYS A 99 -8.72 7.51 -0.04
CA LYS A 99 -9.42 6.22 0.07
C LYS A 99 -10.56 6.18 1.08
N VAL A 100 -10.67 7.18 1.96
CA VAL A 100 -11.85 7.36 2.84
C VAL A 100 -12.85 8.37 2.29
N GLY A 101 -12.67 8.83 1.05
CA GLY A 101 -13.58 9.77 0.38
C GLY A 101 -13.31 11.25 0.65
N GLN A 102 -12.22 11.59 1.36
CA GLN A 102 -11.78 12.96 1.58
C GLN A 102 -10.75 13.35 0.51
N SER A 103 -11.17 13.31 -0.75
CA SER A 103 -10.28 13.49 -1.91
C SER A 103 -9.58 14.85 -1.94
N ASP A 104 -10.27 15.93 -1.58
CA ASP A 104 -9.68 17.29 -1.57
C ASP A 104 -8.50 17.39 -0.59
N HIS A 105 -8.71 16.93 0.65
CA HIS A 105 -7.66 16.92 1.67
C HIS A 105 -6.51 15.98 1.27
N GLY A 106 -6.84 14.85 0.65
CA GLY A 106 -5.85 13.93 0.08
C GLY A 106 -4.99 14.57 -0.99
N LEU A 107 -5.60 15.31 -1.92
CA LEU A 107 -4.93 16.01 -3.01
C LEU A 107 -3.99 17.10 -2.49
N ASP A 108 -4.41 17.89 -1.50
CA ASP A 108 -3.56 18.95 -0.93
C ASP A 108 -2.28 18.38 -0.31
N LEU A 109 -2.40 17.29 0.45
CA LEU A 109 -1.24 16.60 1.04
C LEU A 109 -0.34 16.00 -0.04
N LEU A 110 -0.91 15.41 -1.08
CA LEU A 110 -0.15 14.81 -2.18
C LEU A 110 0.57 15.87 -3.04
N LYS A 111 -0.05 17.02 -3.28
CA LYS A 111 0.60 18.17 -3.94
C LYS A 111 1.76 18.67 -3.12
N LYS A 112 1.56 18.88 -1.82
CA LYS A 112 2.63 19.27 -0.90
C LYS A 112 3.79 18.27 -0.93
N ALA A 113 3.50 16.97 -0.95
CA ALA A 113 4.52 15.93 -1.08
C ALA A 113 5.29 15.97 -2.41
N HIS A 114 4.63 16.41 -3.48
CA HIS A 114 5.23 16.59 -4.80
C HIS A 114 6.08 17.86 -4.89
N GLU A 115 5.79 18.88 -4.07
CA GLU A 115 6.57 20.12 -3.97
C GLU A 115 7.83 19.93 -3.11
N THR A 116 7.73 19.22 -1.98
CA THR A 116 8.86 19.01 -1.05
C THR A 116 9.85 17.92 -1.50
N SER A 117 9.44 17.04 -2.40
CA SER A 117 10.28 16.04 -3.05
C SER A 117 10.20 16.21 -4.55
N SER A 118 11.34 16.31 -5.25
CA SER A 118 11.35 16.29 -6.71
C SER A 118 10.72 15.00 -7.25
N GLY A 119 9.45 15.06 -7.68
CA GLY A 119 8.89 14.15 -8.67
C GLY A 119 9.06 12.66 -8.42
N SER A 120 8.80 12.16 -7.20
CA SER A 120 8.75 10.72 -6.99
C SER A 120 7.67 10.12 -7.91
N VAL A 121 8.05 9.11 -8.70
CA VAL A 121 7.14 8.41 -9.63
C VAL A 121 5.90 7.90 -8.91
N LYS A 122 6.07 7.47 -7.66
CA LYS A 122 4.98 7.00 -6.80
C LYS A 122 4.00 8.12 -6.48
N THR A 123 4.50 9.31 -6.15
CA THR A 123 3.66 10.49 -5.85
C THR A 123 2.90 10.94 -7.10
N ALA A 124 3.58 11.07 -8.25
CA ALA A 124 2.94 11.43 -9.51
C ALA A 124 1.87 10.41 -9.91
N MET A 125 2.15 9.12 -9.78
CA MET A 125 1.17 8.07 -10.05
C MET A 125 -0.04 8.13 -9.11
N ILE A 126 0.16 8.37 -7.82
CA ILE A 126 -0.95 8.51 -6.86
C ILE A 126 -1.77 9.76 -7.18
N LEU A 127 -1.13 10.92 -7.41
CA LEU A 127 -1.82 12.15 -7.83
C LEU A 127 -2.65 11.92 -9.09
N GLY A 128 -2.06 11.33 -10.13
CA GLY A 128 -2.75 11.04 -11.37
C GLY A 128 -3.95 10.10 -11.19
N ILE A 129 -3.85 9.10 -10.32
CA ILE A 129 -4.99 8.23 -9.98
C ILE A 129 -6.04 8.98 -9.17
N THR A 130 -5.64 9.80 -8.19
CA THR A 130 -6.58 10.57 -7.37
C THR A 130 -7.34 11.59 -8.21
N TYR A 131 -6.68 12.28 -9.15
CA TYR A 131 -7.34 13.17 -10.09
C TYR A 131 -8.28 12.43 -11.05
N LEU A 132 -7.89 11.23 -11.50
CA LEU A 132 -8.76 10.39 -12.31
C LEU A 132 -10.03 9.97 -11.53
N ASP A 133 -9.88 9.60 -10.27
CA ASP A 133 -11.01 9.27 -9.37
C ASP A 133 -11.89 10.51 -9.08
N ALA A 134 -11.32 11.72 -9.18
CA ALA A 134 -12.01 13.01 -9.06
C ALA A 134 -12.56 13.55 -10.40
N GLU A 135 -12.45 12.77 -11.49
CA GLU A 135 -12.87 13.14 -12.85
C GLU A 135 -12.17 14.38 -13.45
N ASP A 136 -11.07 14.83 -12.84
CA ASP A 136 -10.20 15.87 -13.41
C ASP A 136 -9.18 15.22 -14.34
N TYR A 137 -9.65 14.88 -15.54
CA TYR A 137 -8.89 14.10 -16.51
C TYR A 137 -7.65 14.83 -17.04
N GLN A 138 -7.62 16.16 -17.02
CA GLN A 138 -6.48 16.94 -17.49
C GLN A 138 -5.32 16.84 -16.50
N ASN A 139 -5.55 17.16 -15.23
CA ASN A 139 -4.52 16.99 -14.20
C ASN A 139 -4.12 15.51 -14.06
N ALA A 140 -5.08 14.59 -14.18
CA ALA A 140 -4.78 13.16 -14.18
C ALA A 140 -3.78 12.77 -15.28
N ALA A 141 -4.00 13.24 -16.52
CA ALA A 141 -3.11 12.97 -17.64
C ALA A 141 -1.70 13.52 -17.38
N ASP A 142 -1.58 14.78 -16.95
CA ASP A 142 -0.29 15.45 -16.74
C ASP A 142 0.58 14.68 -15.72
N TYR A 143 0.01 14.28 -14.58
CA TYR A 143 0.74 13.51 -13.57
C TYR A 143 1.02 12.06 -13.98
N LEU A 144 0.12 11.44 -14.75
CA LEU A 144 0.35 10.08 -15.27
C LEU A 144 1.41 10.06 -16.38
N GLU A 145 1.54 11.11 -17.19
CA GLU A 145 2.60 11.23 -18.20
C GLU A 145 3.98 11.30 -17.52
N LEU A 146 4.11 12.08 -16.45
CA LEU A 146 5.32 12.10 -15.61
C LEU A 146 5.64 10.71 -15.05
N ALA A 147 4.62 9.97 -14.62
CA ALA A 147 4.80 8.61 -14.09
C ALA A 147 5.21 7.62 -15.21
N ALA A 148 4.60 7.72 -16.40
CA ALA A 148 4.88 6.87 -17.55
C ALA A 148 6.33 7.04 -18.04
N ALA A 149 6.84 8.27 -18.07
CA ALA A 149 8.22 8.57 -18.46
C ALA A 149 9.27 7.87 -17.58
N LYS A 150 8.91 7.56 -16.33
CA LYS A 150 9.81 6.89 -15.36
C LYS A 150 9.53 5.40 -15.20
N LYS A 151 8.38 4.92 -15.66
CA LYS A 151 7.96 3.51 -15.68
C LYS A 151 7.44 3.12 -17.06
N PRO A 152 8.34 3.05 -18.06
CA PRO A 152 7.95 2.71 -19.42
C PRO A 152 7.45 1.27 -19.56
N GLU A 153 7.56 0.40 -18.56
CA GLU A 153 7.06 -0.98 -18.63
C GLU A 153 5.70 -1.18 -17.92
N ASP A 154 5.12 -0.12 -17.34
CA ASP A 154 3.86 -0.24 -16.61
C ASP A 154 2.65 0.03 -17.53
N TYR A 155 2.08 -1.04 -18.07
CA TYR A 155 0.89 -0.96 -18.92
C TYR A 155 -0.31 -0.33 -18.22
N LYS A 156 -0.40 -0.39 -16.88
CA LYS A 156 -1.54 0.17 -16.13
C LYS A 156 -1.53 1.69 -16.15
N ILE A 157 -0.35 2.31 -16.18
CA ILE A 157 -0.21 3.77 -16.30
C ILE A 157 -0.68 4.20 -17.68
N ARG A 158 -0.22 3.53 -18.74
CA ARG A 158 -0.67 3.80 -20.12
C ARG A 158 -2.17 3.60 -20.32
N TYR A 159 -2.71 2.52 -19.76
CA TYR A 159 -4.15 2.31 -19.76
C TYR A 159 -4.90 3.47 -19.09
N LYS A 160 -4.42 3.95 -17.95
CA LYS A 160 -5.03 5.11 -17.28
C LYS A 160 -4.91 6.40 -18.09
N LEU A 161 -3.78 6.62 -18.77
CA LEU A 161 -3.63 7.73 -19.72
C LEU A 161 -4.65 7.65 -20.85
N GLY A 162 -4.82 6.47 -21.45
CA GLY A 162 -5.85 6.24 -22.47
C GLY A 162 -7.25 6.57 -21.94
N VAL A 163 -7.58 6.17 -20.71
CA VAL A 163 -8.85 6.53 -20.05
C VAL A 163 -8.99 8.04 -19.86
N CYS A 164 -7.93 8.75 -19.46
CA CYS A 164 -7.96 10.21 -19.33
C CYS A 164 -8.28 10.86 -20.68
N HIS A 165 -7.56 10.48 -21.73
CA HIS A 165 -7.77 11.05 -23.07
C HIS A 165 -9.13 10.70 -23.66
N ASP A 166 -9.65 9.50 -23.41
CA ASP A 166 -10.99 9.10 -23.88
C ASP A 166 -12.10 9.97 -23.23
N ASN A 167 -11.97 10.24 -21.93
CA ASN A 167 -12.89 11.14 -21.22
C ASN A 167 -12.75 12.60 -21.66
N LEU A 168 -11.54 13.04 -21.99
CA LEU A 168 -11.25 14.34 -22.62
C LEU A 168 -11.72 14.42 -24.09
N LYS A 169 -12.37 13.37 -24.63
CA LYS A 169 -12.80 13.25 -26.04
C LYS A 169 -11.66 13.30 -27.06
N GLN A 170 -10.44 13.07 -26.59
CA GLN A 170 -9.22 12.97 -27.41
C GLN A 170 -9.02 11.51 -27.84
N HIS A 171 -10.02 10.96 -28.55
CA HIS A 171 -10.10 9.52 -28.83
C HIS A 171 -8.89 8.98 -29.63
N ASP A 172 -8.27 9.79 -30.48
CA ASP A 172 -7.04 9.37 -31.19
C ASP A 172 -5.87 9.17 -30.21
N ARG A 173 -5.64 10.12 -29.29
CA ARG A 173 -4.63 9.96 -28.23
C ARG A 173 -4.96 8.80 -27.29
N ALA A 174 -6.25 8.57 -27.01
CA ALA A 174 -6.69 7.45 -26.19
C ALA A 174 -6.31 6.11 -26.84
N ILE A 175 -6.57 5.97 -28.14
CA ILE A 175 -6.17 4.81 -28.93
C ILE A 175 -4.67 4.60 -28.86
N ASP A 176 -3.85 5.63 -29.11
CA ASP A 176 -2.38 5.52 -29.06
C ASP A 176 -1.89 4.98 -27.71
N TRP A 177 -2.43 5.48 -26.61
CA TRP A 177 -2.06 5.02 -25.27
C TRP A 177 -2.55 3.60 -24.96
N PHE A 178 -3.75 3.24 -25.42
CA PHE A 178 -4.25 1.88 -25.26
C PHE A 178 -3.48 0.87 -26.12
N GLU A 179 -3.06 1.24 -27.34
CA GLU A 179 -2.21 0.42 -28.20
C GLU A 179 -0.85 0.17 -27.54
N GLN A 180 -0.19 1.21 -27.03
CA GLN A 180 1.06 1.05 -26.28
C GLN A 180 0.88 0.19 -25.01
N ALA A 181 -0.27 0.29 -24.32
CA ALA A 181 -0.56 -0.59 -23.18
C ALA A 181 -0.72 -2.05 -23.64
N LEU A 182 -1.33 -2.27 -24.81
CA LEU A 182 -1.56 -3.58 -25.40
C LEU A 182 -0.27 -4.21 -25.93
N GLU A 183 0.66 -3.42 -26.47
CA GLU A 183 2.00 -3.88 -26.87
C GLU A 183 2.74 -4.52 -25.69
N LEU A 184 2.63 -3.95 -24.49
CA LEU A 184 3.22 -4.52 -23.29
C LEU A 184 2.48 -5.77 -22.81
N ARG A 185 1.14 -5.76 -22.90
CA ARG A 185 0.27 -6.80 -22.33
C ARG A 185 -0.88 -7.14 -23.28
N PRO A 186 -0.63 -7.96 -24.31
CA PRO A 186 -1.64 -8.32 -25.32
C PRO A 186 -2.71 -9.29 -24.80
N ASP A 187 -2.51 -9.85 -23.61
CA ASP A 187 -3.36 -10.85 -22.97
C ASP A 187 -4.42 -10.25 -22.03
N ILE A 188 -4.56 -8.92 -21.98
CA ILE A 188 -5.47 -8.24 -21.07
C ILE A 188 -6.78 -7.87 -21.79
N PRO A 189 -7.91 -8.53 -21.51
CA PRO A 189 -9.19 -8.27 -22.19
C PRO A 189 -9.66 -6.82 -22.05
N LYS A 190 -9.37 -6.20 -20.89
CA LYS A 190 -9.75 -4.82 -20.60
C LYS A 190 -9.13 -3.82 -21.58
N LEU A 191 -7.91 -4.06 -22.07
CA LEU A 191 -7.25 -3.18 -23.04
C LEU A 191 -7.92 -3.28 -24.41
N HIS A 192 -8.24 -4.50 -24.84
CA HIS A 192 -8.99 -4.73 -26.07
C HIS A 192 -10.40 -4.11 -26.02
N ARG A 193 -11.12 -4.22 -24.90
CA ARG A 193 -12.41 -3.54 -24.74
C ARG A 193 -12.28 -2.02 -24.86
N ALA A 194 -11.28 -1.44 -24.22
CA ALA A 194 -11.05 0.01 -24.29
C ALA A 194 -10.78 0.49 -25.72
N LEU A 195 -9.92 -0.22 -26.47
CA LEU A 195 -9.69 0.04 -27.89
C LEU A 195 -10.96 -0.14 -28.72
N GLY A 196 -11.72 -1.20 -28.47
CA GLY A 196 -12.99 -1.47 -29.16
C GLY A 196 -13.95 -0.28 -29.06
N PHE A 197 -14.16 0.24 -27.85
CA PHE A 197 -15.01 1.41 -27.62
C PHE A 197 -14.46 2.68 -28.28
N SER A 198 -13.17 2.99 -28.13
CA SER A 198 -12.60 4.19 -28.76
C SER A 198 -12.64 4.10 -30.30
N TYR A 199 -12.45 2.92 -30.89
CA TYR A 199 -12.59 2.70 -32.32
C TYR A 199 -14.03 2.80 -32.82
N GLU A 200 -15.00 2.35 -32.02
CA GLU A 200 -16.42 2.50 -32.31
C GLU A 200 -16.83 3.97 -32.36
N ILE A 201 -16.42 4.77 -31.36
CA ILE A 201 -16.67 6.22 -31.31
C ILE A 201 -16.06 6.92 -32.54
N LYS A 202 -14.89 6.48 -32.99
CA LYS A 202 -14.24 6.98 -34.22
C LYS A 202 -14.91 6.49 -35.52
N GLY A 203 -15.94 5.67 -35.46
CA GLY A 203 -16.62 5.08 -36.62
C GLY A 203 -15.85 3.95 -37.31
N LYS A 204 -14.71 3.51 -36.74
CA LYS A 204 -13.87 2.43 -37.29
C LYS A 204 -14.41 1.07 -36.86
N ARG A 205 -15.65 0.75 -37.28
CA ARG A 205 -16.41 -0.43 -36.84
C ARG A 205 -15.67 -1.76 -37.01
N ALA A 206 -14.94 -1.95 -38.11
CA ALA A 206 -14.20 -3.19 -38.35
C ALA A 206 -13.15 -3.46 -37.25
N LYS A 207 -12.35 -2.44 -36.90
CA LYS A 207 -11.36 -2.52 -35.81
C LYS A 207 -12.02 -2.70 -34.44
N ALA A 208 -13.16 -2.04 -34.22
CA ALA A 208 -13.91 -2.19 -32.98
C ALA A 208 -14.36 -3.64 -32.76
N ILE A 209 -14.96 -4.26 -33.77
CA ILE A 209 -15.41 -5.66 -33.74
C ILE A 209 -14.23 -6.60 -33.49
N GLU A 210 -13.10 -6.41 -34.18
CA GLU A 210 -11.89 -7.21 -34.00
C GLU A 210 -11.42 -7.21 -32.53
N HIS A 211 -11.32 -6.03 -31.93
CA HIS A 211 -10.90 -5.92 -30.54
C HIS A 211 -11.94 -6.46 -29.55
N PHE A 212 -13.24 -6.26 -29.78
CA PHE A 212 -14.26 -6.86 -28.93
C PHE A 212 -14.24 -8.39 -28.99
N GLN A 213 -14.11 -8.98 -30.17
CA GLN A 213 -13.97 -10.42 -30.34
C GLN A 213 -12.72 -10.95 -29.61
N ARG A 214 -11.60 -10.23 -29.71
CA ARG A 214 -10.37 -10.61 -29.01
C ARG A 214 -10.53 -10.54 -27.50
N ALA A 215 -11.21 -9.53 -26.98
CA ALA A 215 -11.50 -9.43 -25.55
C ALA A 215 -12.34 -10.62 -25.06
N THR A 216 -13.42 -10.96 -25.76
CA THR A 216 -14.30 -12.09 -25.41
C THR A 216 -13.53 -13.42 -25.46
N ALA A 217 -12.74 -13.66 -26.50
CA ALA A 217 -11.94 -14.88 -26.62
C ALA A 217 -10.93 -15.04 -25.46
N LEU A 218 -10.30 -13.95 -25.02
CA LEU A 218 -9.37 -13.99 -23.89
C LEU A 218 -10.09 -14.20 -22.55
N GLU A 219 -11.30 -13.66 -22.38
CA GLU A 219 -12.12 -13.88 -21.19
C GLU A 219 -12.60 -15.34 -21.09
N GLU A 220 -13.01 -15.93 -22.21
CA GLU A 220 -13.40 -17.36 -22.28
C GLU A 220 -12.22 -18.29 -21.97
N GLN A 221 -11.02 -17.98 -22.48
CA GLN A 221 -9.81 -18.74 -22.19
C GLN A 221 -9.36 -18.61 -20.72
N GLY A 222 -9.55 -17.43 -20.11
CA GLY A 222 -9.20 -17.18 -18.71
C GLY A 222 -10.22 -17.72 -17.70
N THR A 223 -11.48 -17.91 -18.10
CA THR A 223 -12.57 -18.37 -17.23
C THR A 223 -12.67 -19.88 -17.11
N GLY A 224 -11.95 -20.65 -17.92
CA GLY A 224 -11.78 -22.10 -17.73
C GLY A 224 -13.08 -22.81 -17.37
N VAL A 225 -14.15 -22.58 -18.14
CA VAL A 225 -15.29 -23.50 -18.12
C VAL A 225 -14.76 -24.80 -18.73
N ASP A 226 -14.39 -25.73 -17.86
CA ASP A 226 -14.17 -27.13 -18.22
C ASP A 226 -15.42 -27.62 -18.96
N PRO A 227 -15.34 -27.98 -20.25
CA PRO A 227 -16.50 -28.46 -21.00
C PRO A 227 -17.01 -29.84 -20.52
N ARG A 228 -16.45 -30.40 -19.44
CA ARG A 228 -16.78 -31.73 -18.90
C ARG A 228 -17.31 -31.75 -17.45
N ARG A 229 -17.86 -30.66 -16.93
CA ARG A 229 -18.61 -30.68 -15.66
C ARG A 229 -20.11 -30.57 -15.84
#